data_AF-A0A4R5VNZ1-F1
#
_entry.id   AF-A0A4R5VNZ1-F1
#
_cell.length_a   1.000
_cell.length_b   1.000
_cell.length_c   1.000
_cell.angle_alpha   90.00
_cell.angle_beta   90.00
_cell.angle_gamma   90.00
#
_symmetry.space_group_name_H-M   'P 1'
#
loop_
_entity.id
_entity.type
_entity.pdbx_description
1 polymer ?
#
loop_
_entity_poly.entity_id
_entity_poly.type
_entity_poly.pdbx_seq_one_letter_code
_entity_poly.pdbx_strand_id
1 'polypeptide(L)'
;MKKLFVGVFALILIAAAFLGKGVIPVHKDTKAIAAGEKIYRQHCLACHGQTGKGEGTKVGTAINNQQFLGTVTNRDLYEYVKSGRNGTDMPAYRTILSEKDLNQLVTFIRSWQTDQIKFAAPKTISGNIERGEKQYNLYCLNCHGEAGTGKLKMGTALSNPQYLKFTSNKQIWISTAYGREGTRMGPSLKGLDGVRQLKKEDIMDIVSYIRSLEKKK
;
A
#
# COMPACT_ATOMS: atom_id res chain seq x y z
N MET A 1 40.05 6.17 70.87
CA MET A 1 40.93 6.53 69.75
C MET A 1 40.25 6.18 68.44
N LYS A 2 40.04 7.20 67.60
CA LYS A 2 39.91 7.21 66.13
C LYS A 2 39.06 6.12 65.42
N LYS A 3 37.93 6.60 64.89
CA LYS A 3 37.43 6.50 63.50
C LYS A 3 37.12 5.10 62.94
N LEU A 4 35.89 4.89 62.46
CA LEU A 4 35.57 5.03 61.02
C LEU A 4 34.05 4.97 60.81
N PHE A 5 33.52 6.04 60.21
CA PHE A 5 32.22 6.06 59.54
C PHE A 5 32.32 5.29 58.24
N VAL A 6 31.40 4.36 57.97
CA VAL A 6 31.03 4.00 56.61
C VAL A 6 29.51 3.85 56.59
N GLY A 7 28.85 4.89 56.07
CA GLY A 7 27.42 4.89 55.81
C GLY A 7 27.10 3.95 54.66
N VAL A 8 26.17 3.03 54.88
CA VAL A 8 25.59 2.21 53.81
C VAL A 8 24.50 3.04 53.14
N PHE A 9 24.89 3.77 52.08
CA PHE A 9 23.94 4.33 51.12
C PHE A 9 23.38 3.16 50.31
N ALA A 10 22.18 2.69 50.68
CA ALA A 10 21.42 1.75 49.86
C ALA A 10 20.89 2.50 48.63
N LEU A 11 21.69 2.54 47.56
CA LEU A 11 21.25 2.94 46.22
C LEU A 11 20.26 1.89 45.72
N ILE A 12 18.97 2.18 45.87
CA ILE A 12 17.90 1.46 45.17
C ILE A 12 18.00 1.84 43.69
N LEU A 13 18.70 1.02 42.91
CA LEU A 13 18.62 1.05 41.45
C LEU A 13 17.26 0.51 41.04
N ILE A 14 16.27 1.39 40.88
CA ILE A 14 15.04 1.07 40.15
C ILE A 14 15.42 0.98 38.68
N ALA A 15 15.83 -0.22 38.24
CA ALA A 15 15.86 -0.55 36.83
C ALA A 15 14.41 -0.66 36.35
N ALA A 16 13.84 0.47 35.93
CA ALA A 16 12.60 0.49 35.17
C ALA A 16 12.87 -0.17 33.82
N ALA A 17 12.73 -1.49 33.77
CA ALA A 17 12.62 -2.24 32.53
C ALA A 17 11.33 -1.76 31.83
N PHE A 18 11.46 -0.75 30.99
CA PHE A 18 10.47 -0.46 29.96
C PHE A 18 10.35 -1.71 29.09
N LEU A 19 9.37 -2.54 29.40
CA LEU A 19 8.83 -3.57 28.51
C LEU A 19 8.20 -2.83 27.33
N GLY A 20 9.05 -2.37 26.41
CA GLY A 20 8.64 -1.98 25.08
C GLY A 20 7.90 -3.17 24.49
N LYS A 21 6.60 -2.99 24.21
CA LYS A 21 5.79 -3.95 23.47
C LYS A 21 6.58 -4.33 22.22
N GLY A 22 7.07 -5.57 22.19
CA GLY A 22 7.92 -6.06 21.13
C GLY A 22 7.22 -5.85 19.78
N VAL A 23 7.80 -4.97 18.97
CA VAL A 23 7.56 -4.96 17.53
C VAL A 23 8.14 -6.28 17.02
N ILE A 24 7.27 -7.26 16.75
CA ILE A 24 7.70 -8.52 16.16
C ILE A 24 8.25 -8.17 14.76
N PRO A 25 9.54 -8.39 14.46
CA PRO A 25 10.05 -8.15 13.13
C PRO A 25 9.39 -9.15 12.19
N VAL A 26 8.58 -8.65 11.26
CA VAL A 26 7.72 -9.47 10.37
C VAL A 26 8.55 -10.28 9.35
N HIS A 27 9.87 -10.06 9.22
CA HIS A 27 10.68 -10.65 8.15
C HIS A 27 11.99 -11.27 8.66
N LYS A 28 12.01 -12.60 8.76
CA LYS A 28 13.16 -13.40 9.22
C LYS A 28 14.14 -13.81 8.11
N ASP A 29 13.80 -13.60 6.84
CA ASP A 29 14.64 -14.06 5.71
C ASP A 29 15.55 -12.95 5.16
N THR A 30 16.62 -12.65 5.89
CA THR A 30 17.58 -11.61 5.54
C THR A 30 18.27 -11.85 4.19
N LYS A 31 18.46 -13.11 3.78
CA LYS A 31 19.08 -13.45 2.49
C LYS A 31 18.14 -13.16 1.33
N ALA A 32 16.86 -13.54 1.43
CA ALA A 32 15.88 -13.23 0.40
C ALA A 32 15.62 -11.72 0.28
N ILE A 33 15.58 -11.00 1.40
CA ILE A 33 15.47 -9.53 1.41
C ILE A 33 16.65 -8.90 0.66
N ALA A 34 17.89 -9.29 0.99
CA ALA A 34 19.07 -8.74 0.33
C ALA A 34 19.12 -9.06 -1.17
N ALA A 35 18.68 -10.26 -1.58
CA ALA A 35 18.55 -10.61 -3.00
C ALA A 35 17.47 -9.77 -3.71
N GLY A 36 16.30 -9.63 -3.09
CA GLY A 36 15.20 -8.81 -3.58
C GLY A 36 15.56 -7.32 -3.70
N GLU A 37 16.34 -6.79 -2.76
CA GLU A 37 16.83 -5.40 -2.81
C GLU A 37 17.70 -5.16 -4.05
N LYS A 38 18.59 -6.10 -4.40
CA LYS A 38 19.43 -5.98 -5.60
C LYS A 38 18.58 -5.88 -6.86
N ILE A 39 17.57 -6.74 -6.97
CA ILE A 39 16.60 -6.73 -8.08
C ILE A 39 15.85 -5.39 -8.11
N TYR A 40 15.36 -4.94 -6.95
CA TYR A 40 14.63 -3.67 -6.82
C TYR A 40 15.47 -2.48 -7.30
N ARG A 41 16.74 -2.41 -6.90
CA ARG A 41 17.67 -1.34 -7.30
C ARG A 41 17.87 -1.29 -8.82
N GLN A 42 17.91 -2.44 -9.48
CA GLN A 42 18.12 -2.53 -10.93
C GLN A 42 16.86 -2.17 -11.72
N HIS A 43 15.68 -2.53 -11.22
CA HIS A 43 14.48 -2.57 -12.04
C HIS A 43 13.34 -1.64 -11.61
N CYS A 44 13.30 -1.26 -10.33
CA CYS A 44 12.15 -0.59 -9.73
C CYS A 44 12.50 0.81 -9.20
N LEU A 45 13.75 1.03 -8.77
CA LEU A 45 14.21 2.26 -8.13
C LEU A 45 13.93 3.51 -8.96
N ALA A 46 14.11 3.44 -10.28
CA ALA A 46 13.91 4.59 -11.16
C ALA A 46 12.49 5.18 -11.07
N CYS A 47 11.47 4.36 -10.80
CA CYS A 47 10.08 4.82 -10.67
C CYS A 47 9.64 4.94 -9.20
N HIS A 48 9.91 3.90 -8.40
CA HIS A 48 9.41 3.81 -7.02
C HIS A 48 10.30 4.48 -5.98
N GLY A 49 11.53 4.87 -6.35
CA GLY A 49 12.48 5.53 -5.48
C GLY A 49 13.22 4.59 -4.52
N GLN A 50 14.24 5.10 -3.84
CA GLN A 50 15.08 4.31 -2.94
C GLN A 50 14.29 3.75 -1.74
N THR A 51 13.26 4.46 -1.30
CA THR A 51 12.43 4.10 -0.15
C THR A 51 11.08 3.51 -0.53
N GLY A 52 10.74 3.48 -1.83
CA GLY A 52 9.47 2.95 -2.31
C GLY A 52 8.29 3.91 -2.16
N LYS A 53 8.52 5.20 -1.90
CA LYS A 53 7.49 6.25 -1.74
C LYS A 53 7.07 6.89 -3.08
N GLY A 54 7.58 6.41 -4.22
CA GLY A 54 7.28 6.99 -5.53
C GLY A 54 8.10 8.24 -5.85
N GLU A 55 9.24 8.42 -5.19
CA GLU A 55 10.19 9.52 -5.33
C GLU A 55 11.25 9.30 -6.43
N GLY A 56 11.02 8.32 -7.31
CA GLY A 56 11.91 8.03 -8.42
C GLY A 56 12.00 9.18 -9.44
N THR A 57 13.01 9.11 -10.31
CA THR A 57 13.17 10.05 -11.43
C THR A 57 12.08 9.88 -12.49
N LYS A 58 11.46 8.70 -12.56
CA LYS A 58 10.30 8.36 -13.38
C LYS A 58 9.03 8.26 -12.53
N VAL A 59 7.88 8.16 -13.17
CA VAL A 59 6.59 8.09 -12.47
C VAL A 59 6.41 6.72 -11.83
N GLY A 60 6.29 6.69 -10.51
CA GLY A 60 5.94 5.50 -9.74
C GLY A 60 5.00 5.83 -8.58
N THR A 61 4.38 4.80 -8.03
CA THR A 61 3.49 4.91 -6.87
C THR A 61 4.24 4.61 -5.58
N ALA A 62 3.75 5.13 -4.46
CA ALA A 62 4.20 4.72 -3.13
C ALA A 62 3.77 3.28 -2.85
N ILE A 63 4.69 2.33 -2.99
CA ILE A 63 4.49 0.89 -2.77
C ILE A 63 4.91 0.43 -1.37
N ASN A 64 5.66 1.25 -0.63
CA ASN A 64 5.97 1.04 0.78
C ASN A 64 4.87 1.55 1.74
N ASN A 65 3.79 2.11 1.19
CA ASN A 65 2.70 2.69 1.99
C ASN A 65 2.04 1.60 2.85
N GLN A 66 1.90 1.86 4.15
CA GLN A 66 1.41 0.86 5.10
C GLN A 66 -0.04 0.48 4.83
N GLN A 67 -0.90 1.42 4.40
CA GLN A 67 -2.28 1.08 4.06
C GLN A 67 -2.37 0.17 2.83
N PHE A 68 -1.54 0.42 1.81
CA PHE A 68 -1.40 -0.44 0.64
C PHE A 68 -0.90 -1.83 1.03
N LEU A 69 0.23 -1.91 1.74
CA LEU A 69 0.82 -3.19 2.16
C LEU A 69 -0.13 -3.98 3.07
N GLY A 70 -0.83 -3.33 4.00
CA GLY A 70 -1.82 -3.99 4.86
C GLY A 70 -3.06 -4.52 4.10
N THR A 71 -3.28 -4.08 2.87
CA THR A 71 -4.45 -4.45 2.04
C THR A 71 -4.16 -5.57 1.05
N VAL A 72 -2.90 -5.73 0.64
CA VAL A 72 -2.48 -6.68 -0.39
C VAL A 72 -1.75 -7.86 0.22
N THR A 73 -1.89 -9.05 -0.36
CA THR A 73 -1.15 -10.26 0.00
C THR A 73 0.19 -10.33 -0.74
N ASN A 74 1.09 -11.26 -0.36
CA ASN A 74 2.29 -11.54 -1.15
C ASN A 74 1.96 -12.03 -2.56
N ARG A 75 0.84 -12.76 -2.70
CA ARG A 75 0.35 -13.23 -3.99
C ARG A 75 -0.08 -12.07 -4.89
N ASP A 76 -0.73 -11.05 -4.34
CA ASP A 76 -1.13 -9.85 -5.06
C ASP A 76 0.10 -9.07 -5.54
N LEU A 77 1.07 -8.83 -4.64
CA LEU A 77 2.33 -8.15 -4.97
C LEU A 77 3.06 -8.88 -6.10
N TYR A 78 3.16 -10.21 -5.98
CA TYR A 78 3.75 -11.04 -7.00
C TYR A 78 3.03 -10.86 -8.35
N GLU A 79 1.69 -10.88 -8.39
CA GLU A 79 0.95 -10.73 -9.65
C GLU A 79 1.10 -9.32 -10.24
N TYR A 80 1.12 -8.28 -9.41
CA TYR A 80 1.33 -6.91 -9.87
C TYR A 80 2.68 -6.75 -10.56
N VAL A 81 3.74 -7.32 -9.99
CA VAL A 81 5.09 -7.25 -10.57
C VAL A 81 5.20 -8.17 -11.79
N LYS A 82 4.78 -9.43 -11.67
CA LYS A 82 4.84 -10.41 -12.75
C LYS A 82 4.10 -9.95 -14.00
N SER A 83 2.88 -9.45 -13.82
CA SER A 83 2.01 -9.07 -14.91
C SER A 83 2.23 -7.65 -15.41
N GLY A 84 2.79 -6.77 -14.58
CA GLY A 84 2.93 -5.35 -14.89
C GLY A 84 1.58 -4.67 -15.10
N ARG A 85 1.60 -3.49 -15.73
CA ARG A 85 0.41 -2.73 -16.11
C ARG A 85 0.59 -2.22 -17.53
N ASN A 86 0.04 -2.95 -18.50
CA ASN A 86 0.16 -2.61 -19.92
C ASN A 86 -0.38 -1.19 -20.18
N GLY A 87 0.30 -0.42 -21.03
CA GLY A 87 -0.06 0.99 -21.27
C GLY A 87 0.35 1.96 -20.16
N THR A 88 1.22 1.52 -19.24
CA THR A 88 1.86 2.37 -18.23
C THR A 88 3.38 2.10 -18.21
N ASP A 89 4.13 2.91 -17.46
CA ASP A 89 5.57 2.75 -17.26
C ASP A 89 5.96 1.50 -16.43
N MET A 90 5.00 0.72 -15.92
CA MET A 90 5.26 -0.51 -15.16
C MET A 90 5.22 -1.74 -16.09
N PRO A 91 6.36 -2.23 -16.57
CA PRO A 91 6.40 -3.36 -17.50
C PRO A 91 6.02 -4.68 -16.81
N ALA A 92 5.74 -5.70 -17.63
CA ALA A 92 5.61 -7.06 -17.14
C ALA A 92 6.98 -7.67 -16.87
N TYR A 93 7.28 -8.02 -15.61
CA TYR A 93 8.60 -8.54 -15.26
C TYR A 93 8.76 -10.05 -15.50
N ARG A 94 7.68 -10.78 -15.81
CA ARG A 94 7.72 -12.21 -16.13
C ARG A 94 8.63 -12.59 -17.30
N THR A 95 8.98 -11.64 -18.16
CA THR A 95 9.84 -11.86 -19.33
C THR A 95 11.33 -11.71 -19.02
N ILE A 96 11.68 -11.18 -17.85
CA ILE A 96 13.07 -10.86 -17.48
C ILE A 96 13.47 -11.38 -16.10
N LEU A 97 12.53 -11.65 -15.19
CA LEU A 97 12.79 -12.18 -13.85
C LEU A 97 12.30 -13.62 -13.73
N SER A 98 13.09 -14.46 -13.07
CA SER A 98 12.67 -15.82 -12.73
C SER A 98 11.61 -15.81 -11.62
N GLU A 99 10.92 -16.94 -11.47
CA GLU A 99 9.98 -17.15 -10.36
C GLU A 99 10.61 -16.93 -8.99
N LYS A 100 11.87 -17.35 -8.83
CA LYS A 100 12.64 -17.15 -7.60
C LYS A 100 12.91 -15.65 -7.37
N ASP A 101 13.32 -14.93 -8.40
CA ASP A 101 13.63 -13.50 -8.33
C ASP A 101 12.38 -12.69 -7.98
N LEU A 102 11.24 -13.01 -8.60
CA LEU A 102 9.95 -12.39 -8.28
C LEU A 102 9.57 -12.59 -6.81
N ASN A 103 9.73 -13.81 -6.28
CA ASN A 103 9.46 -14.08 -4.86
C ASN A 103 10.42 -13.32 -3.92
N GLN A 104 11.70 -13.24 -4.26
CA GLN A 104 12.68 -12.47 -3.47
C GLN A 104 12.37 -10.97 -3.49
N LEU A 105 11.99 -10.42 -4.64
CA LEU A 105 11.56 -9.03 -4.78
C LEU A 105 10.30 -8.75 -3.95
N VAL A 106 9.32 -9.66 -3.96
CA VAL A 106 8.12 -9.55 -3.11
C VAL A 106 8.48 -9.59 -1.62
N THR A 107 9.39 -10.47 -1.21
CA THR A 107 9.89 -10.51 0.17
C THR A 107 10.56 -9.20 0.58
N PHE A 108 11.35 -8.60 -0.31
CA PHE A 108 11.93 -7.27 -0.07
C PHE A 108 10.86 -6.18 0.07
N ILE A 109 9.90 -6.08 -0.87
CA ILE A 109 8.82 -5.08 -0.79
C ILE A 109 8.01 -5.26 0.49
N ARG A 110 7.67 -6.50 0.85
CA ARG A 110 6.92 -6.82 2.06
C ARG A 110 7.68 -6.45 3.33
N SER A 111 9.02 -6.46 3.31
CA SER A 111 9.84 -6.09 4.47
C SER A 111 9.64 -4.64 4.92
N TRP A 112 9.09 -3.76 4.07
CA TRP A 112 8.70 -2.41 4.47
C TRP A 112 7.44 -2.34 5.32
N GLN A 113 6.66 -3.40 5.40
CA GLN A 113 5.48 -3.42 6.24
C GLN A 113 5.88 -3.53 7.72
N THR A 114 5.66 -2.45 8.46
CA THR A 114 5.86 -2.40 9.91
C THR A 114 4.57 -2.66 10.68
N ASP A 115 3.42 -2.37 10.06
CA ASP A 115 2.13 -2.39 10.73
C ASP A 115 1.22 -3.50 10.22
N GLN A 116 0.54 -4.18 11.14
CA GLN A 116 -0.53 -5.12 10.84
C GLN A 116 -1.88 -4.40 10.94
N ILE A 117 -2.28 -3.71 9.87
CA ILE A 117 -3.49 -2.90 9.85
C ILE A 117 -4.72 -3.78 9.59
N LYS A 118 -5.70 -3.70 10.49
CA LYS A 118 -7.02 -4.32 10.31
C LYS A 118 -8.02 -3.30 9.79
N PHE A 119 -8.42 -3.44 8.53
CA PHE A 119 -9.43 -2.57 7.92
C PHE A 119 -10.85 -3.09 8.14
N ALA A 120 -11.74 -2.21 8.58
CA ALA A 120 -13.17 -2.50 8.62
C ALA A 120 -13.78 -2.26 7.24
N ALA A 121 -14.02 -3.35 6.49
CA ALA A 121 -14.65 -3.30 5.18
C ALA A 121 -15.96 -4.11 5.16
N PRO A 122 -16.97 -3.72 4.36
CA PRO A 122 -18.16 -4.52 4.14
C PRO A 122 -17.81 -5.93 3.66
N LYS A 123 -18.60 -6.93 4.07
CA LYS A 123 -18.43 -8.32 3.61
C LYS A 123 -18.71 -8.46 2.11
N THR A 124 -19.74 -7.77 1.64
CA THR A 124 -20.15 -7.71 0.24
C THR A 124 -20.03 -6.27 -0.24
N ILE A 125 -19.40 -6.08 -1.40
CA ILE A 125 -19.22 -4.77 -2.02
C ILE A 125 -19.88 -4.81 -3.39
N SER A 126 -21.08 -4.27 -3.43
CA SER A 126 -21.91 -4.08 -4.61
C SER A 126 -22.76 -2.83 -4.38
N GLY A 127 -22.77 -1.94 -5.36
CA GLY A 127 -23.52 -0.70 -5.36
C GLY A 127 -24.07 -0.37 -6.76
N ASN A 128 -24.72 0.79 -6.86
CA ASN A 128 -25.29 1.33 -8.08
C ASN A 128 -24.22 2.00 -8.94
N ILE A 129 -24.09 1.54 -10.19
CA ILE A 129 -23.06 2.01 -11.14
C ILE A 129 -23.26 3.48 -11.51
N GLU A 130 -24.49 3.91 -11.80
CA GLU A 130 -24.79 5.30 -12.22
C GLU A 130 -24.50 6.32 -11.12
N ARG A 131 -24.84 5.99 -9.86
CA ARG A 131 -24.47 6.84 -8.71
C ARG A 131 -22.96 6.84 -8.50
N GLY A 132 -22.32 5.67 -8.65
CA GLY A 132 -20.88 5.53 -8.57
C GLY A 132 -20.14 6.38 -9.59
N GLU A 133 -20.63 6.43 -10.82
CA GLU A 133 -20.09 7.27 -11.89
C GLU A 133 -20.18 8.76 -11.54
N LYS A 134 -21.35 9.23 -11.08
CA LYS A 134 -21.53 10.63 -10.66
C LYS A 134 -20.56 11.01 -9.55
N GLN A 135 -20.39 10.14 -8.55
CA GLN A 135 -19.47 10.35 -7.45
C GLN A 135 -18.00 10.29 -7.90
N TYR A 136 -17.65 9.36 -8.79
CA TYR A 136 -16.33 9.29 -9.38
C TYR A 136 -15.97 10.57 -10.14
N ASN A 137 -16.89 11.07 -10.95
CA ASN A 137 -16.70 12.30 -11.73
C ASN A 137 -16.50 13.52 -10.83
N LEU A 138 -17.22 13.59 -9.71
CA LEU A 138 -17.11 14.68 -8.75
C LEU A 138 -15.80 14.63 -7.95
N TYR A 139 -15.36 13.45 -7.51
CA TYR A 139 -14.35 13.32 -6.47
C TYR A 139 -13.01 12.72 -6.91
N CYS A 140 -13.00 11.96 -8.00
CA CYS A 140 -11.89 11.09 -8.38
C CYS A 140 -11.27 11.49 -9.73
N LEU A 141 -12.08 11.93 -10.69
CA LEU A 141 -11.69 12.23 -12.07
C LEU A 141 -10.46 13.16 -12.15
N ASN A 142 -10.40 14.21 -11.33
CA ASN A 142 -9.30 15.18 -11.38
C ASN A 142 -7.91 14.56 -11.14
N CYS A 143 -7.85 13.43 -10.43
CA CYS A 143 -6.63 12.69 -10.15
C CYS A 143 -6.52 11.40 -10.97
N HIS A 144 -7.62 10.67 -11.17
CA HIS A 144 -7.61 9.34 -11.81
C HIS A 144 -8.03 9.35 -13.28
N GLY A 145 -8.27 10.53 -13.86
CA GLY A 145 -8.66 10.68 -15.26
C GLY A 145 -10.13 10.31 -15.53
N GLU A 146 -10.60 10.67 -16.72
CA GLU A 146 -11.91 10.24 -17.22
C GLU A 146 -11.98 8.71 -17.27
N ALA A 147 -13.09 8.13 -16.79
CA ALA A 147 -13.30 6.68 -16.72
C ALA A 147 -12.07 5.89 -16.23
N GLY A 148 -11.38 6.38 -15.20
CA GLY A 148 -10.24 5.68 -14.59
C GLY A 148 -8.99 5.56 -15.45
N THR A 149 -8.85 6.33 -16.54
CA THR A 149 -7.70 6.26 -17.47
C THR A 149 -6.34 6.51 -16.82
N GLY A 150 -6.31 7.14 -15.64
CA GLY A 150 -5.10 7.56 -14.94
C GLY A 150 -4.66 8.94 -15.39
N LYS A 151 -3.86 9.60 -14.54
CA LYS A 151 -3.27 10.90 -14.86
C LYS A 151 -1.83 10.95 -14.35
N LEU A 152 -0.93 11.35 -15.24
CA LEU A 152 0.51 11.39 -14.99
C LEU A 152 0.81 12.15 -13.68
N LYS A 153 1.63 11.55 -12.81
CA LYS A 153 2.02 12.08 -11.48
C LYS A 153 0.86 12.39 -10.50
N MET A 154 -0.38 12.01 -10.84
CA MET A 154 -1.56 12.32 -10.04
C MET A 154 -2.27 11.07 -9.52
N GLY A 155 -2.70 10.17 -10.41
CA GLY A 155 -3.50 9.01 -10.02
C GLY A 155 -3.32 7.84 -10.96
N THR A 156 -3.37 6.64 -10.38
CA THR A 156 -3.23 5.37 -11.10
C THR A 156 -4.38 5.17 -12.09
N ALA A 157 -4.08 4.53 -13.23
CA ALA A 157 -5.08 4.06 -14.18
C ALA A 157 -5.92 2.92 -13.56
N LEU A 158 -7.12 3.25 -13.10
CA LEU A 158 -8.09 2.35 -12.48
C LEU A 158 -8.85 1.50 -13.50
N SER A 159 -8.96 1.94 -14.75
CA SER A 159 -9.52 1.14 -15.85
C SER A 159 -8.52 0.20 -16.49
N ASN A 160 -7.27 0.18 -16.00
CA ASN A 160 -6.24 -0.71 -16.53
C ASN A 160 -6.66 -2.19 -16.33
N PRO A 161 -6.65 -3.02 -17.39
CA PRO A 161 -7.12 -4.40 -17.29
C PRO A 161 -6.37 -5.25 -16.26
N GLN A 162 -5.05 -5.06 -16.12
CA GLN A 162 -4.27 -5.78 -15.11
C GLN A 162 -4.63 -5.31 -13.70
N TYR A 163 -4.84 -4.00 -13.50
CA TYR A 163 -5.31 -3.49 -12.21
C TYR A 163 -6.65 -4.11 -11.81
N LEU A 164 -7.64 -4.09 -12.72
CA LEU A 164 -8.95 -4.64 -12.46
C LEU A 164 -8.88 -6.16 -12.22
N LYS A 165 -8.11 -6.90 -13.02
CA LYS A 165 -7.96 -8.35 -12.86
C LYS A 165 -7.41 -8.77 -11.49
N PHE A 166 -6.42 -8.05 -10.97
CA PHE A 166 -5.66 -8.46 -9.78
C PHE A 166 -5.99 -7.67 -8.51
N THR A 167 -6.86 -6.66 -8.59
CA THR A 167 -7.29 -5.88 -7.43
C THR A 167 -8.75 -6.19 -7.15
N SER A 168 -9.04 -6.81 -6.01
CA SER A 168 -10.40 -7.16 -5.61
C SER A 168 -11.24 -5.92 -5.22
N ASN A 169 -12.56 -6.05 -5.25
CA ASN A 169 -13.47 -4.97 -4.82
C ASN A 169 -13.20 -4.53 -3.38
N LYS A 170 -12.82 -5.45 -2.49
CA LYS A 170 -12.42 -5.13 -1.11
C LYS A 170 -11.18 -4.24 -1.05
N GLN A 171 -10.18 -4.51 -1.88
CA GLN A 171 -8.96 -3.71 -1.93
C GLN A 171 -9.23 -2.30 -2.49
N ILE A 172 -10.08 -2.20 -3.52
CA ILE A 172 -10.51 -0.90 -4.06
C ILE A 172 -11.30 -0.12 -2.98
N TRP A 173 -12.26 -0.76 -2.32
CA TRP A 173 -13.05 -0.14 -1.26
C TRP A 173 -12.17 0.38 -0.12
N ILE A 174 -11.22 -0.44 0.37
CA ILE A 174 -10.29 -0.05 1.44
C ILE A 174 -9.44 1.14 0.99
N SER A 175 -8.89 1.10 -0.23
CA SER A 175 -8.08 2.19 -0.78
C SER A 175 -8.86 3.50 -0.90
N THR A 176 -10.14 3.44 -1.28
CA THR A 176 -11.00 4.63 -1.39
C THR A 176 -11.41 5.15 -0.01
N ALA A 177 -11.77 4.25 0.91
CA ALA A 177 -12.22 4.60 2.25
C ALA A 177 -11.11 5.25 3.08
N TYR A 178 -9.96 4.57 3.18
CA TYR A 178 -8.86 4.94 4.06
C TYR A 178 -7.75 5.73 3.36
N GLY A 179 -7.77 5.81 2.03
CA GLY A 179 -6.74 6.50 1.28
C GLY A 179 -5.37 5.83 1.38
N ARG A 180 -4.33 6.63 1.16
CA ARG A 180 -2.92 6.27 1.27
C ARG A 180 -2.20 7.42 1.94
N GLU A 181 -1.79 7.18 3.18
CA GLU A 181 -1.03 8.12 3.99
C GLU A 181 0.23 8.63 3.27
N GLY A 182 0.57 9.90 3.49
CA GLY A 182 1.72 10.54 2.87
C GLY A 182 1.56 10.78 1.37
N THR A 183 0.35 10.59 0.81
CA THR A 183 0.03 10.87 -0.59
C THR A 183 -1.17 11.81 -0.71
N ARG A 184 -1.45 12.28 -1.93
CA ARG A 184 -2.64 13.08 -2.23
C ARG A 184 -3.94 12.27 -2.18
N MET A 185 -3.87 10.94 -2.19
CA MET A 185 -5.05 10.07 -2.10
C MET A 185 -5.48 9.95 -0.62
N GLY A 186 -6.01 11.04 -0.06
CA GLY A 186 -6.50 11.05 1.33
C GLY A 186 -7.77 10.20 1.53
N PRO A 187 -8.10 9.83 2.78
CA PRO A 187 -9.31 9.11 3.14
C PRO A 187 -10.57 9.77 2.58
N SER A 188 -11.55 8.95 2.20
CA SER A 188 -12.84 9.44 1.72
C SER A 188 -14.00 9.06 2.62
N LEU A 189 -13.85 8.06 3.50
CA LEU A 189 -14.91 7.61 4.38
C LEU A 189 -15.25 8.66 5.44
N LYS A 190 -16.56 8.91 5.63
CA LYS A 190 -17.09 9.83 6.64
C LYS A 190 -16.58 9.47 8.04
N GLY A 191 -16.13 10.49 8.76
CA GLY A 191 -15.56 10.36 10.10
C GLY A 191 -14.06 10.06 10.14
N LEU A 192 -13.40 9.91 8.99
CA LEU A 192 -11.95 9.94 8.89
C LEU A 192 -11.46 11.32 8.46
N ASP A 193 -10.17 11.57 8.64
CA ASP A 193 -9.49 12.80 8.22
C ASP A 193 -9.49 12.90 6.68
N GLY A 194 -10.36 13.73 6.11
CA GLY A 194 -10.47 13.88 4.66
C GLY A 194 -11.64 14.76 4.24
N VAL A 195 -11.56 15.42 3.08
CA VAL A 195 -12.56 16.41 2.67
C VAL A 195 -13.84 15.81 2.08
N ARG A 196 -13.80 14.56 1.61
CA ARG A 196 -14.89 13.96 0.82
C ARG A 196 -16.07 13.45 1.66
N GLN A 197 -15.81 12.98 2.88
CA GLN A 197 -16.83 12.58 3.87
C GLN A 197 -17.96 11.66 3.32
N LEU A 198 -17.60 10.69 2.48
CA LEU A 198 -18.51 9.74 1.81
C LEU A 198 -19.05 8.68 2.77
N LYS A 199 -20.31 8.27 2.59
CA LYS A 199 -20.88 7.12 3.31
C LYS A 199 -20.30 5.81 2.76
N LYS A 200 -20.49 4.71 3.49
CA LYS A 200 -20.01 3.38 3.04
C LYS A 200 -20.64 2.98 1.71
N GLU A 201 -21.91 3.32 1.54
CA GLU A 201 -22.73 3.03 0.36
C GLU A 201 -22.22 3.82 -0.86
N ASP A 202 -21.83 5.09 -0.68
CA ASP A 202 -21.22 5.91 -1.74
C ASP A 202 -19.92 5.25 -2.25
N ILE A 203 -19.09 4.78 -1.33
CA ILE A 203 -17.84 4.08 -1.71
C ILE A 203 -18.15 2.75 -2.42
N MET A 204 -19.20 2.04 -2.02
CA MET A 204 -19.64 0.81 -2.70
C MET A 204 -20.13 1.11 -4.14
N ASP A 205 -20.87 2.20 -4.33
CA ASP A 205 -21.30 2.67 -5.65
C ASP A 205 -20.07 3.00 -6.53
N ILE A 206 -19.10 3.76 -6.02
CA ILE A 206 -17.83 4.06 -6.72
C ILE A 206 -17.08 2.78 -7.11
N VAL A 207 -16.99 1.80 -6.21
CA VAL A 207 -16.31 0.53 -6.50
C VAL A 207 -17.04 -0.24 -7.61
N SER A 208 -18.38 -0.28 -7.58
CA SER A 208 -19.18 -0.87 -8.66
C SER A 208 -18.93 -0.19 -10.00
N TYR A 209 -18.84 1.15 -10.02
CA TYR A 209 -18.48 1.88 -11.24
C TYR A 209 -17.07 1.55 -11.72
N ILE A 210 -16.05 1.59 -10.86
CA ILE A 210 -14.68 1.22 -11.26
C ILE A 210 -14.65 -0.20 -11.83
N ARG A 211 -15.40 -1.13 -11.22
CA ARG A 211 -15.49 -2.51 -11.69
C ARG A 211 -16.18 -2.62 -13.06
N SER A 212 -17.19 -1.79 -13.35
CA SER A 212 -17.86 -1.82 -14.65
C SER A 212 -16.97 -1.35 -15.81
N LEU A 213 -15.82 -0.72 -15.52
CA LEU A 213 -14.82 -0.35 -16.53
C LEU A 213 -14.05 -1.56 -17.08
N GLU A 214 -14.19 -2.73 -16.46
CA GLU A 214 -13.61 -3.97 -16.96
C GLU A 214 -14.28 -4.36 -18.28
N LYS A 215 -13.57 -4.19 -19.40
CA LYS A 215 -14.07 -4.61 -20.71
C LYS A 215 -14.39 -6.10 -20.65
N LYS A 216 -15.65 -6.46 -20.92
CA LYS A 216 -16.03 -7.86 -21.20
C LYS A 216 -15.27 -8.29 -22.45
N LYS A 217 -14.45 -9.33 -22.32
CA LYS A 217 -13.83 -9.99 -23.47
C LYS A 217 -14.84 -10.89 -24.16
#